data_AF-A0A7M3XKN1-F1
#
_entry.id   AF-A0A7M3XKN1-F1
#
_cell.length_a   1.000
_cell.length_b   1.000
_cell.length_c   1.000
_cell.angle_alpha   90.00
_cell.angle_beta   90.00
_cell.angle_gamma   90.00
#
_symmetry.space_group_name_H-M   'P 1'
#
loop_
_entity.id
_entity.type
_entity.pdbx_description
1 polymer ?
#
loop_
_entity_poly.entity_id
_entity_poly.type
_entity_poly.pdbx_seq_one_letter_code
_entity_poly.pdbx_strand_id
1 'polypeptide(L)'
;EVCAEESLIPMATLFSRIHGVTVRKNNVDEIIGLKEAIDMLVAGSEILDLTHASDIITPSAAIMAIGNGGRITGCAHARGKESDRISKTVEMLGAFGIKSMESSDGIIVPGGQKPSRPVDPVLTYSDHRMAMTAMIIASKTGGCVEGDDCVSATDPGFTKRIQSICESA
;
A
#
# COMPACT_ATOMS: atom_id res chain seq x y z
N GLU A 1 6.70 -11.39 10.71
CA GLU A 1 7.08 -10.07 10.19
C GLU A 1 7.84 -10.29 8.90
N VAL A 2 7.42 -9.59 7.85
CA VAL A 2 8.13 -9.52 6.57
C VAL A 2 9.39 -8.67 6.74
N CYS A 3 10.50 -9.08 6.13
CA CYS A 3 11.72 -8.28 6.12
C CYS A 3 11.44 -6.88 5.52
N ALA A 4 11.98 -5.83 6.13
CA ALA A 4 11.70 -4.44 5.75
C ALA A 4 11.89 -4.19 4.24
N GLU A 5 12.93 -4.78 3.65
CA GLU A 5 13.28 -4.62 2.23
C GLU A 5 12.26 -5.24 1.26
N GLU A 6 11.64 -6.37 1.62
CA GLU A 6 10.70 -7.05 0.72
C GLU A 6 9.32 -6.38 0.71
N SER A 7 8.93 -5.74 1.82
CA SER A 7 7.71 -4.94 1.88
C SER A 7 7.74 -3.69 0.98
N LEU A 8 8.93 -3.30 0.49
CA LEU A 8 9.10 -2.22 -0.48
C LEU A 8 8.71 -2.62 -1.90
N ILE A 9 8.61 -3.91 -2.24
CA ILE A 9 8.27 -4.33 -3.61
C ILE A 9 6.84 -3.91 -4.00
N PRO A 10 5.80 -4.15 -3.18
CA PRO A 10 4.49 -3.55 -3.40
C PRO A 10 4.56 -2.02 -3.47
N MET A 11 5.33 -1.35 -2.61
CA MET A 11 5.47 0.11 -2.66
C MET A 11 6.04 0.59 -3.99
N ALA A 12 7.11 -0.04 -4.47
CA ALA A 12 7.72 0.24 -5.77
C ALA A 12 6.75 -0.04 -6.93
N THR A 13 5.95 -1.10 -6.83
CA THR A 13 4.92 -1.45 -7.83
C THR A 13 3.82 -0.39 -7.86
N LEU A 14 3.34 0.05 -6.70
CA LEU A 14 2.36 1.13 -6.59
C LEU A 14 2.91 2.42 -7.20
N PHE A 15 4.13 2.80 -6.82
CA PHE A 15 4.81 3.98 -7.36
C PHE A 15 4.94 3.93 -8.89
N SER A 16 5.39 2.78 -9.41
CA SER A 16 5.49 2.50 -10.84
C SER A 16 4.15 2.71 -11.56
N ARG A 17 3.05 2.14 -11.04
CA ARG A 17 1.72 2.24 -11.65
C ARG A 17 1.14 3.65 -11.58
N ILE A 18 1.32 4.36 -10.46
CA ILE A 18 0.78 5.70 -10.25
C ILE A 18 1.49 6.75 -11.11
N HIS A 19 2.80 6.63 -11.28
CA HIS A 19 3.61 7.59 -12.04
C HIS A 19 3.88 7.17 -13.48
N GLY A 20 3.56 5.93 -13.86
CA GLY A 20 3.84 5.40 -15.20
C GLY A 20 5.34 5.19 -15.45
N VAL A 21 6.10 4.88 -14.40
CA VAL A 21 7.57 4.71 -14.45
C VAL A 21 7.96 3.25 -14.25
N THR A 22 9.06 2.80 -14.84
CA THR A 22 9.56 1.43 -14.66
C THR A 22 10.59 1.40 -13.54
N VAL A 23 10.33 0.62 -12.49
CA VAL A 23 11.30 0.37 -11.41
C VAL A 23 12.13 -0.87 -11.74
N ARG A 24 13.46 -0.74 -11.75
CA ARG A 24 14.38 -1.88 -11.91
C ARG A 24 14.69 -2.47 -10.53
N LYS A 25 14.51 -3.78 -10.36
CA LYS A 25 14.89 -4.51 -9.13
C LYS A 25 16.37 -4.87 -9.17
N ASN A 26 17.08 -4.66 -8.06
CA ASN A 26 18.33 -5.37 -7.77
C ASN A 26 17.98 -6.64 -6.98
N ASN A 27 18.76 -7.72 -7.12
CA ASN A 27 18.46 -9.03 -6.50
C ASN A 27 18.22 -8.90 -4.98
N VAL A 28 17.08 -9.40 -4.49
CA VAL A 28 16.73 -9.45 -3.06
C VAL A 28 16.64 -10.92 -2.66
N ASP A 29 17.22 -11.28 -1.50
CA ASP A 29 17.18 -12.65 -0.94
C ASP A 29 15.75 -13.06 -0.54
N GLU A 30 15.37 -14.31 -0.82
CA GLU A 30 13.97 -14.73 -0.98
C GLU A 30 13.34 -15.38 0.28
N ILE A 31 12.13 -14.91 0.68
CA ILE A 31 11.17 -15.70 1.47
C ILE A 31 10.07 -16.29 0.57
N ILE A 32 9.93 -17.61 0.60
CA ILE A 32 9.15 -18.42 -0.35
C ILE A 32 7.64 -18.06 -0.41
N GLY A 33 7.02 -17.60 0.68
CA GLY A 33 5.58 -17.27 0.70
C GLY A 33 5.23 -15.82 0.32
N LEU A 34 6.12 -14.87 0.55
CA LEU A 34 5.89 -13.46 0.21
C LEU A 34 6.05 -13.21 -1.28
N LYS A 35 7.01 -13.91 -1.91
CA LYS A 35 7.25 -13.84 -3.35
C LYS A 35 6.01 -14.24 -4.16
N GLU A 36 5.33 -15.33 -3.78
CA GLU A 36 4.13 -15.79 -4.48
C GLU A 36 3.00 -14.73 -4.43
N ALA A 37 2.72 -14.17 -3.25
CA ALA A 37 1.72 -13.11 -3.10
C ALA A 37 2.07 -11.87 -3.94
N ILE A 38 3.34 -11.46 -3.93
CA ILE A 38 3.82 -10.34 -4.75
C ILE A 38 3.69 -10.65 -6.24
N ASP A 39 4.09 -11.84 -6.69
CA ASP A 39 4.03 -12.26 -8.09
C ASP A 39 2.57 -12.28 -8.57
N MET A 40 1.64 -12.79 -7.76
CA MET A 40 0.20 -12.75 -8.04
C MET A 40 -0.35 -11.32 -8.15
N LEU A 41 0.04 -10.43 -7.23
CA LEU A 41 -0.37 -9.03 -7.25
C LEU A 41 0.15 -8.29 -8.50
N VAL A 42 1.42 -8.52 -8.84
CA VAL A 42 2.06 -7.94 -10.03
C VAL A 42 1.40 -8.48 -11.30
N ALA A 43 1.08 -9.77 -11.35
CA ALA A 43 0.35 -10.41 -12.44
C ALA A 43 -1.12 -9.97 -12.55
N GLY A 44 -1.67 -9.29 -11.53
CA GLY A 44 -3.03 -8.77 -11.54
C GLY A 44 -4.09 -9.81 -11.20
N SER A 45 -3.78 -10.74 -10.29
CA SER A 45 -4.73 -11.74 -9.78
C SER A 45 -5.98 -11.08 -9.19
N GLU A 46 -7.15 -11.66 -9.47
CA GLU A 46 -8.44 -11.23 -8.90
C GLU A 46 -8.56 -11.57 -7.41
N ILE A 47 -7.91 -12.64 -6.95
CA ILE A 47 -7.87 -13.03 -5.54
C ILE A 47 -6.42 -13.05 -5.07
N LEU A 48 -6.17 -12.38 -3.94
CA LEU A 48 -4.88 -12.32 -3.29
C LEU A 48 -5.02 -12.82 -1.85
N ASP A 49 -4.43 -13.99 -1.56
CA ASP A 49 -4.36 -14.53 -0.20
C ASP A 49 -3.14 -13.97 0.52
N LEU A 50 -3.35 -13.29 1.65
CA LEU A 50 -2.31 -12.69 2.47
C LEU A 50 -2.26 -13.32 3.88
N THR A 51 -2.68 -14.58 4.03
CA THR A 51 -2.63 -15.33 5.30
C THR A 51 -1.26 -15.25 5.98
N HIS A 52 -0.17 -15.28 5.20
CA HIS A 52 1.20 -15.20 5.70
C HIS A 52 1.91 -13.87 5.34
N ALA A 53 1.18 -12.90 4.80
CA ALA A 53 1.72 -11.65 4.27
C ALA A 53 0.80 -10.44 4.57
N SER A 54 0.18 -10.40 5.74
CA SER A 54 -0.72 -9.29 6.17
C SER A 54 -0.04 -7.93 6.26
N ASP A 55 1.28 -7.94 6.16
CA ASP A 55 2.15 -6.79 6.05
C ASP A 55 1.97 -6.00 4.76
N ILE A 56 1.53 -6.62 3.66
CA ILE A 56 1.36 -5.95 2.36
C ILE A 56 -0.09 -5.62 2.02
N ILE A 57 -1.02 -5.72 2.98
CA ILE A 57 -2.46 -5.45 2.76
C ILE A 57 -2.69 -4.08 2.14
N THR A 58 -2.14 -3.03 2.77
CA THR A 58 -2.38 -1.64 2.37
C THR A 58 -1.86 -1.31 0.98
N PRO A 59 -0.58 -1.59 0.63
CA PRO A 59 -0.12 -1.33 -0.74
C PRO A 59 -0.82 -2.24 -1.77
N SER A 60 -1.16 -3.48 -1.43
CA SER A 60 -1.88 -4.38 -2.34
C SER A 60 -3.26 -3.86 -2.69
N ALA A 61 -4.02 -3.37 -1.70
CA ALA A 61 -5.34 -2.80 -1.92
C ALA A 61 -5.27 -1.57 -2.84
N ALA A 62 -4.28 -0.69 -2.65
CA ALA A 62 -4.05 0.46 -3.53
C ALA A 62 -3.69 0.04 -4.96
N ILE A 63 -2.81 -0.95 -5.13
CA ILE A 63 -2.40 -1.50 -6.44
C ILE A 63 -3.58 -2.12 -7.18
N MET A 64 -4.44 -2.87 -6.47
CA MET A 64 -5.63 -3.48 -7.04
C MET A 64 -6.64 -2.42 -7.46
N ALA A 65 -6.85 -1.37 -6.65
CA ALA A 65 -7.78 -0.28 -6.95
C ALA A 65 -7.47 0.43 -8.27
N ILE A 66 -6.20 0.78 -8.50
CA ILE A 66 -5.77 1.43 -9.75
C ILE A 66 -5.60 0.46 -10.92
N GLY A 67 -5.55 -0.84 -10.63
CA GLY A 67 -5.42 -1.93 -11.60
C GLY A 67 -6.78 -2.56 -11.94
N ASN A 68 -6.85 -3.89 -11.92
CA ASN A 68 -8.04 -4.64 -12.32
C ASN A 68 -9.08 -4.84 -11.21
N GLY A 69 -8.78 -4.41 -9.98
CA GLY A 69 -9.58 -4.74 -8.80
C GLY A 69 -9.36 -6.18 -8.34
N GLY A 70 -10.21 -6.61 -7.41
CA GLY A 70 -10.25 -7.96 -6.88
C GLY A 70 -10.51 -8.01 -5.38
N ARG A 71 -10.09 -9.09 -4.73
CA ARG A 71 -10.31 -9.37 -3.32
C ARG A 71 -9.03 -9.84 -2.63
N ILE A 72 -8.72 -9.19 -1.52
CA ILE A 72 -7.72 -9.64 -0.54
C ILE A 72 -8.40 -10.56 0.48
N THR A 73 -7.77 -11.68 0.80
CA THR A 73 -8.28 -12.71 1.73
C THR A 73 -7.20 -13.18 2.70
N GLY A 74 -7.55 -14.01 3.69
CA GLY A 74 -6.59 -14.56 4.65
C GLY A 74 -6.19 -13.62 5.80
N CYS A 75 -6.75 -12.41 5.84
CA CYS A 75 -6.37 -11.35 6.76
C CYS A 75 -7.20 -11.31 8.05
N ALA A 76 -8.05 -12.30 8.33
CA ALA A 76 -8.92 -12.28 9.52
C ALA A 76 -8.12 -12.07 10.83
N HIS A 77 -6.90 -12.62 10.92
CA HIS A 77 -5.99 -12.46 12.03
C HIS A 77 -5.47 -11.02 12.23
N ALA A 78 -5.53 -10.18 11.19
CA ALA A 78 -5.08 -8.79 11.24
C ALA A 78 -6.08 -7.85 11.93
N ARG A 79 -7.33 -8.28 12.14
CA ARG A 79 -8.38 -7.50 12.83
C ARG A 79 -8.17 -7.38 14.35
N GLY A 80 -7.35 -8.26 14.93
CA GLY A 80 -7.17 -8.37 16.39
C GLY A 80 -5.86 -7.81 16.96
N LYS A 81 -5.05 -7.13 16.14
CA LYS A 81 -3.84 -6.43 16.60
C LYS A 81 -4.16 -4.95 16.87
N GLU A 82 -3.26 -4.26 17.58
CA GLU A 82 -3.43 -2.87 18.07
C GLU A 82 -3.92 -1.83 17.03
N SER A 83 -3.80 -2.13 15.74
CA SER A 83 -4.41 -1.36 14.64
C SER A 83 -5.16 -2.33 13.73
N ASP A 84 -6.49 -2.24 13.64
CA ASP A 84 -7.29 -3.00 12.67
C ASP A 84 -6.92 -2.54 11.25
N ARG A 85 -5.85 -3.13 10.70
CA ARG A 85 -5.23 -2.72 9.44
C ARG A 85 -6.20 -2.81 8.27
N ILE A 86 -7.22 -3.67 8.35
CA ILE A 86 -8.24 -3.81 7.31
C ILE A 86 -9.10 -2.55 7.27
N SER A 87 -9.77 -2.20 8.37
CA SER A 87 -10.65 -1.03 8.43
C SER A 87 -9.87 0.26 8.14
N LYS A 88 -8.67 0.37 8.71
CA LYS A 88 -7.82 1.55 8.51
C LYS A 88 -7.27 1.68 7.08
N THR A 89 -7.03 0.57 6.38
CA THR A 89 -6.72 0.62 4.95
C THR A 89 -7.91 1.12 4.14
N VAL A 90 -9.12 0.64 4.42
CA VAL A 90 -10.34 1.09 3.72
C VAL A 90 -10.57 2.58 3.92
N GLU A 91 -10.41 3.05 5.16
CA GLU A 91 -10.54 4.46 5.52
C GLU A 91 -9.50 5.35 4.81
N MET A 92 -8.22 4.95 4.85
CA MET A 92 -7.13 5.66 4.19
C MET A 92 -7.34 5.76 2.68
N LEU A 93 -7.75 4.66 2.02
CA LEU A 93 -8.07 4.66 0.59
C LEU A 93 -9.25 5.59 0.28
N GLY A 94 -10.26 5.59 1.15
CA GLY A 94 -11.42 6.47 1.04
C GLY A 94 -11.05 7.96 1.02
N ALA A 95 -10.03 8.36 1.79
CA ALA A 95 -9.54 9.74 1.80
C ALA A 95 -9.02 10.21 0.42
N PHE A 96 -8.48 9.29 -0.38
CA PHE A 96 -8.07 9.55 -1.77
C PHE A 96 -9.20 9.35 -2.80
N GLY A 97 -10.44 9.13 -2.34
CA GLY A 97 -11.59 8.82 -3.21
C GLY A 97 -11.58 7.41 -3.79
N ILE A 98 -10.73 6.51 -3.27
CA ILE A 98 -10.68 5.10 -3.69
C ILE A 98 -11.75 4.32 -2.93
N LYS A 99 -12.66 3.68 -3.68
CA LYS A 99 -13.69 2.78 -3.14
C LYS A 99 -13.06 1.44 -2.77
N SER A 100 -13.32 0.99 -1.56
CA SER A 100 -13.01 -0.35 -1.08
C SER A 100 -14.00 -0.75 0.01
N MET A 101 -14.15 -2.04 0.25
CA MET A 101 -15.11 -2.58 1.23
C MET A 101 -14.42 -3.63 2.07
N GLU A 102 -14.68 -3.63 3.36
CA GLU A 102 -14.24 -4.69 4.25
C GLU A 102 -14.99 -6.00 3.98
N SER A 103 -14.27 -7.13 4.00
CA SER A 103 -14.87 -8.47 4.13
C SER A 103 -14.51 -9.07 5.50
N SER A 104 -15.14 -10.20 5.85
CA SER A 104 -14.83 -10.91 7.09
C SER A 104 -13.35 -11.29 7.23
N ASP A 105 -12.65 -11.45 6.12
CA ASP A 105 -11.28 -11.97 6.03
C ASP A 105 -10.32 -11.09 5.21
N GLY A 106 -10.69 -9.85 4.87
CA GLY A 106 -9.86 -9.00 4.02
C GLY A 106 -10.59 -7.78 3.45
N ILE A 107 -10.31 -7.45 2.18
CA ILE A 107 -10.79 -6.23 1.51
C ILE A 107 -11.23 -6.57 0.09
N ILE A 108 -12.39 -6.07 -0.33
CA ILE A 108 -12.87 -6.10 -1.72
C ILE A 108 -12.64 -4.73 -2.35
N VAL A 109 -12.02 -4.71 -3.52
CA VAL A 109 -11.57 -3.47 -4.17
C VAL A 109 -11.99 -3.49 -5.65
N PRO A 110 -12.88 -2.59 -6.10
CA PRO A 110 -13.14 -2.38 -7.53
C PRO A 110 -11.87 -1.86 -8.26
N GLY A 111 -11.70 -2.26 -9.52
CA GLY A 111 -10.57 -1.81 -10.35
C GLY A 111 -10.82 -0.50 -11.10
N GLY A 112 -9.80 -0.06 -11.85
CA GLY A 112 -9.86 1.07 -12.78
C GLY A 112 -10.03 2.43 -12.12
N GLN A 113 -9.76 2.53 -10.81
CA GLN A 113 -9.96 3.74 -10.04
C GLN A 113 -8.79 4.71 -10.23
N LYS A 114 -9.07 6.00 -10.09
CA LYS A 114 -8.05 7.06 -10.10
C LYS A 114 -8.09 7.77 -8.76
N PRO A 115 -6.97 7.79 -8.01
CA PRO A 115 -6.92 8.54 -6.76
C PRO A 115 -7.06 10.04 -7.04
N SER A 116 -7.61 10.74 -6.07
CA SER A 116 -7.84 12.18 -6.08
C SER A 116 -7.17 12.83 -4.88
N ARG A 117 -6.92 14.13 -4.95
CA ARG A 117 -6.36 14.88 -3.83
C ARG A 117 -7.30 14.81 -2.64
N PRO A 118 -6.84 14.38 -1.45
CA PRO A 118 -7.66 14.38 -0.25
C PRO A 118 -7.99 15.82 0.17
N VAL A 119 -9.18 16.01 0.75
CA VAL A 119 -9.62 17.31 1.29
C VAL A 119 -8.96 17.57 2.65
N ASP A 120 -8.95 16.55 3.50
CA ASP A 120 -8.38 16.58 4.85
C ASP A 120 -7.05 15.81 4.91
N PRO A 121 -6.23 16.00 5.96
CA PRO A 121 -5.05 15.16 6.18
C PRO A 121 -5.40 13.68 6.25
N VAL A 122 -4.59 12.85 5.59
CA VAL A 122 -4.76 11.40 5.56
C VAL A 122 -4.15 10.77 6.81
N LEU A 123 -5.00 10.12 7.61
CA LEU A 123 -4.61 9.43 8.83
C LEU A 123 -3.94 8.08 8.51
N THR A 124 -2.87 7.76 9.24
CA THR A 124 -2.05 6.56 9.00
C THR A 124 -1.83 5.70 10.24
N TYR A 125 -2.38 6.11 11.39
CA TYR A 125 -2.50 5.30 12.60
C TYR A 125 -1.17 4.75 13.13
N SER A 126 -0.08 5.51 12.95
CA SER A 126 1.29 5.10 13.28
C SER A 126 1.76 3.82 12.57
N ASP A 127 1.06 3.37 11.52
CA ASP A 127 1.47 2.25 10.68
C ASP A 127 2.35 2.77 9.53
N HIS A 128 3.65 2.48 9.59
CA HIS A 128 4.63 2.94 8.62
C HIS A 128 4.30 2.48 7.19
N ARG A 129 3.69 1.30 6.98
CA ARG A 129 3.32 0.84 5.64
C ARG A 129 2.10 1.55 5.11
N MET A 130 1.15 1.89 5.98
CA MET A 130 0.04 2.76 5.62
C MET A 130 0.51 4.16 5.26
N ALA A 131 1.41 4.73 6.07
CA ALA A 131 2.01 6.03 5.81
C ALA A 131 2.79 6.07 4.49
N MET A 132 3.66 5.08 4.24
CA MET A 132 4.38 4.98 2.97
C MET A 132 3.42 4.84 1.77
N THR A 133 2.37 4.02 1.89
CA THR A 133 1.35 3.86 0.84
C THR A 133 0.65 5.19 0.55
N ALA A 134 0.20 5.89 1.59
CA ALA A 134 -0.48 7.18 1.48
C ALA A 134 0.44 8.25 0.89
N MET A 135 1.72 8.31 1.31
CA MET A 135 2.72 9.23 0.75
C MET A 135 2.96 8.98 -0.74
N ILE A 136 2.99 7.72 -1.18
CA ILE A 136 3.13 7.39 -2.61
C ILE A 136 1.91 7.89 -3.40
N ILE A 137 0.69 7.69 -2.90
CA ILE A 137 -0.52 8.19 -3.58
C ILE A 137 -0.54 9.73 -3.59
N ALA A 138 -0.20 10.36 -2.47
CA ALA A 138 -0.10 11.81 -2.32
C ALA A 138 0.99 12.42 -3.21
N SER A 139 2.07 11.69 -3.52
CA SER A 139 3.10 12.18 -4.45
C SER A 139 2.59 12.44 -5.87
N LYS A 140 1.46 11.83 -6.25
CA LYS A 140 0.79 12.09 -7.53
C LYS A 140 -0.40 13.04 -7.41
N THR A 141 -1.14 12.96 -6.31
CA THR A 141 -2.41 13.66 -6.12
C THR A 141 -2.29 14.96 -5.34
N GLY A 142 -1.19 15.16 -4.61
CA GLY A 142 -1.05 16.15 -3.56
C GLY A 142 -1.78 15.73 -2.28
N GLY A 143 -1.77 16.60 -1.27
CA GLY A 143 -2.42 16.35 0.03
C GLY A 143 -1.43 16.30 1.19
N CYS A 144 -1.96 16.20 2.40
CA CYS A 144 -1.18 16.04 3.62
C CYS A 144 -1.37 14.61 4.15
N VAL A 145 -0.29 13.97 4.60
CA VAL A 145 -0.29 12.60 5.14
C VAL A 145 0.36 12.63 6.51
N GLU A 146 -0.29 12.05 7.51
CA GLU A 146 0.28 11.92 8.85
C GLU A 146 1.28 10.75 8.94
N GLY A 147 2.17 10.78 9.93
CA GLY A 147 3.03 9.63 10.26
C GLY A 147 4.48 9.72 9.77
N ASP A 148 5.03 10.92 9.58
CA ASP A 148 6.46 11.08 9.25
C ASP A 148 7.38 10.44 10.31
N ASP A 149 6.99 10.48 11.59
CA ASP A 149 7.78 9.93 12.70
C ASP A 149 7.90 8.39 12.63
N CYS A 150 6.81 7.67 12.31
CA CYS A 150 6.84 6.21 12.24
C CYS A 150 7.54 5.71 10.98
N VAL A 151 7.44 6.45 9.87
CA VAL A 151 8.22 6.18 8.65
C VAL A 151 9.69 6.43 8.93
N SER A 152 10.05 7.57 9.52
CA SER A 152 11.44 7.93 9.81
C SER A 152 12.14 6.95 10.75
N ALA A 153 11.41 6.31 11.68
CA ALA A 153 11.96 5.26 12.53
C ALA A 153 12.34 3.98 11.76
N THR A 154 11.71 3.73 10.61
CA THR A 154 11.91 2.51 9.80
C THR A 154 12.78 2.75 8.56
N ASP A 155 12.59 3.88 7.87
CA ASP A 155 13.36 4.35 6.72
C ASP A 155 13.49 5.89 6.78
N PRO A 156 14.50 6.42 7.49
CA PRO A 156 14.72 7.85 7.65
C PRO A 156 14.87 8.64 6.33
N GLY A 157 15.18 7.96 5.23
CA GLY A 157 15.38 8.58 3.92
C GLY A 157 14.11 8.64 3.07
N PHE A 158 13.05 7.92 3.44
CA PHE A 158 11.86 7.75 2.59
C PHE A 158 11.16 9.08 2.29
N THR A 159 10.82 9.85 3.32
CA THR A 159 10.09 11.12 3.18
C THR A 159 10.85 12.09 2.27
N LYS A 160 12.19 12.19 2.44
CA LYS A 160 13.04 13.04 1.59
C LYS A 160 13.03 12.60 0.13
N ARG A 161 13.06 11.29 -0.15
CA ARG A 161 12.99 10.77 -1.53
C ARG A 161 11.63 11.03 -2.18
N ILE A 162 10.53 10.93 -1.43
CA ILE A 162 9.20 11.26 -1.94
C ILE A 162 9.07 12.77 -2.19
N GLN A 163 9.56 13.60 -1.27
CA GLN A 163 9.48 15.05 -1.41
C GLN A 163 10.21 15.55 -2.66
N SER A 164 11.39 15.02 -2.99
CA SER A 164 12.13 15.44 -4.18
C SER A 164 11.38 15.12 -5.49
N ILE A 165 10.57 14.05 -5.51
CA ILE A 165 9.71 13.71 -6.65
C ILE A 165 8.58 14.74 -6.78
N CYS A 166 7.96 15.13 -5.67
CA CYS A 166 6.90 16.14 -5.65
C CYS A 166 7.39 17.53 -6.11
N GLU A 167 8.62 17.91 -5.77
CA GLU A 167 9.22 19.19 -6.17
C GLU A 167 9.65 19.24 -7.64
N SER A 168 9.78 18.08 -8.29
CA SER A 168 10.24 17.95 -9.68
C SER A 168 9.10 17.76 -10.69
N ALA A 169 7.84 17.68 -10.23
CA ALA A 169 6.64 17.41 -11.03
C ALA A 169 5.79 18.67 -11.26
#